data_AF-A0AAW0T1I8-F1
#
_entry.id   AF-A0AAW0T1I8-F1
#
_cell.length_a   1.000
_cell.length_b   1.000
_cell.length_c   1.000
_cell.angle_alpha   90.00
_cell.angle_beta   90.00
_cell.angle_gamma   90.00
#
_symmetry.space_group_name_H-M   'P 1'
#
loop_
_entity.id
_entity.type
_entity.pdbx_description
1 polymer ?
#
loop_
_entity_poly.entity_id
_entity_poly.type
_entity_poly.pdbx_seq_one_letter_code
_entity_poly.pdbx_strand_id
1 'polypeptide(L)'
;MACAGVCTSATVLLVTVLVALLVVPGSRGLRCYQCGALREGMSTVNPCFGIKEEDNRECSAEQKFCKRYSNEGVLVLACEEKCQESHSQTTDITCCDTDGCNGGRITAPSALLLALPALVTVGGLLLTPMPR
;
A
#
# COMPACT_ATOMS: atom_id res chain seq x y z
N MET A 1 8.58 44.76 -19.37
CA MET A 1 8.49 43.92 -18.16
C MET A 1 8.12 42.51 -18.59
N ALA A 2 9.13 41.71 -18.88
CA ALA A 2 9.00 40.29 -19.18
C ALA A 2 9.48 39.53 -17.94
N CYS A 3 8.61 38.74 -17.30
CA CYS A 3 8.96 37.61 -16.42
C CYS A 3 7.72 36.96 -15.76
N ALA A 4 6.53 37.00 -16.39
CA ALA A 4 5.35 36.33 -15.83
C ALA A 4 5.15 34.88 -16.33
N GLY A 5 5.73 34.52 -17.49
CA GLY A 5 5.51 33.20 -18.12
C GLY A 5 6.61 32.15 -17.87
N VAL A 6 7.84 32.57 -17.56
CA VAL A 6 8.97 31.64 -17.36
C VAL A 6 9.05 31.16 -15.91
N CYS A 7 8.67 32.00 -14.95
CA CYS A 7 8.67 31.65 -13.52
C CYS A 7 7.60 30.59 -13.16
N THR A 8 6.44 30.64 -13.82
CA THR A 8 5.34 29.67 -13.62
C THR A 8 5.70 28.28 -14.10
N SER A 9 6.41 28.17 -15.23
CA SER A 9 6.89 26.89 -15.78
C SER A 9 7.87 26.20 -14.82
N ALA A 10 8.84 26.94 -14.27
CA ALA A 10 9.82 26.38 -13.33
C ALA A 10 9.17 25.90 -12.02
N THR A 11 8.20 26.66 -11.47
CA THR A 11 7.47 26.23 -10.27
C THR A 11 6.55 25.04 -10.53
N VAL A 12 5.87 25.00 -11.69
CA VAL A 12 5.02 23.85 -12.05
C VAL A 12 5.88 22.61 -12.26
N LEU A 13 7.02 22.72 -12.94
CA LEU A 13 7.96 21.63 -13.13
C LEU A 13 8.55 21.14 -11.79
N LEU A 14 8.86 22.06 -10.87
CA LEU A 14 9.36 21.71 -9.54
C LEU A 14 8.31 20.94 -8.74
N VAL A 15 7.05 21.40 -8.78
CA VAL A 15 5.93 20.74 -8.08
C VAL A 15 5.62 19.38 -8.69
N THR A 16 5.63 19.24 -10.03
CA THR A 16 5.39 17.93 -10.68
C THR A 16 6.53 16.95 -10.41
N VAL A 17 7.79 17.40 -10.39
CA VAL A 17 8.94 16.56 -10.01
C VAL A 17 8.85 16.14 -8.54
N LEU A 18 8.47 17.05 -7.63
CA LEU A 18 8.31 16.73 -6.22
C LEU A 18 7.19 15.70 -5.98
N VAL A 19 6.06 15.87 -6.67
CA VAL A 19 4.94 14.91 -6.63
C VAL A 19 5.35 13.58 -7.24
N ALA A 20 6.07 13.57 -8.37
CA ALA A 20 6.57 12.34 -8.97
C ALA A 20 7.52 11.59 -8.02
N LEU A 21 8.44 12.28 -7.35
CA LEU A 21 9.35 11.67 -6.38
C LEU A 21 8.65 11.10 -5.14
N LEU A 22 7.51 11.69 -4.72
CA LEU A 22 6.69 11.17 -3.62
C LEU A 22 5.79 10.00 -4.05
N VAL A 23 5.44 9.92 -5.33
CA VAL A 23 4.56 8.88 -5.89
C VAL A 23 5.33 7.67 -6.40
N VAL A 24 6.64 7.76 -6.66
CA VAL A 24 7.46 6.58 -6.95
C VAL A 24 7.57 5.74 -5.67
N PRO A 25 6.89 4.58 -5.57
CA PRO A 25 7.16 3.67 -4.48
C PRO A 25 8.61 3.25 -4.62
N GLY A 26 9.44 3.57 -3.62
CA GLY A 26 10.81 3.06 -3.58
C GLY A 26 10.74 1.54 -3.75
N SER A 27 11.57 0.98 -4.63
CA SER A 27 11.65 -0.46 -4.86
C SER A 27 12.25 -1.16 -3.63
N ARG A 28 11.47 -1.24 -2.56
CA ARG A 28 11.73 -2.08 -1.39
C ARG A 28 10.95 -3.37 -1.62
N GLY A 29 11.55 -4.52 -1.31
CA GLY A 29 10.84 -5.79 -1.36
C GLY A 29 9.64 -5.74 -0.41
N LEU A 30 8.53 -6.33 -0.83
CA LEU A 30 7.31 -6.41 -0.02
C LEU A 30 7.64 -7.10 1.31
N ARG A 31 7.20 -6.52 2.43
CA ARG A 31 7.35 -7.13 3.75
C ARG A 31 5.99 -7.60 4.25
N CYS A 32 5.92 -8.83 4.74
CA CYS A 32 4.70 -9.38 5.31
C CYS A 32 4.99 -10.02 6.66
N TYR A 33 3.97 -10.13 7.51
CA TYR A 33 4.05 -11.01 8.66
C TYR A 33 4.07 -12.46 8.17
N GLN A 34 5.00 -13.26 8.69
CA GLN A 34 5.23 -14.65 8.32
C GLN A 34 5.23 -15.53 9.56
N CYS A 35 4.17 -16.31 9.75
CA CYS A 35 4.06 -17.26 10.84
C CYS A 35 3.05 -18.37 10.50
N GLY A 36 3.25 -19.51 11.14
CA GLY A 36 2.50 -20.72 10.88
C GLY A 36 2.85 -21.35 9.54
N ALA A 37 3.09 -22.66 9.56
CA ALA A 37 3.36 -23.41 8.35
C ALA A 37 2.27 -24.48 8.23
N LEU A 38 1.49 -24.42 7.13
CA LEU A 38 0.87 -25.63 6.61
C LEU A 38 1.97 -26.36 5.84
N ARG A 39 2.68 -27.27 6.52
CA ARG A 39 3.57 -28.19 5.83
C ARG A 39 2.72 -29.31 5.23
N GLU A 40 2.69 -29.40 3.90
CA GLU A 40 2.14 -30.57 3.21
C GLU A 40 2.80 -31.84 3.78
N GLY A 41 1.99 -32.75 4.33
CA GLY A 41 2.47 -34.00 4.92
C GLY A 41 2.74 -33.99 6.43
N MET A 42 2.57 -32.87 7.16
CA MET A 42 2.54 -32.87 8.62
C MET A 42 1.10 -32.75 9.15
N SER A 43 0.69 -33.67 10.01
CA SER A 43 -0.66 -33.71 10.62
C SER A 43 -0.88 -32.62 11.68
N THR A 44 0.07 -31.72 11.88
CA THR A 44 0.01 -30.70 12.93
C THR A 44 0.42 -29.35 12.36
N VAL A 45 -0.58 -28.49 12.17
CA VAL A 45 -0.39 -27.08 11.86
C VAL A 45 0.17 -26.43 13.12
N ASN A 46 1.28 -25.70 13.02
CA ASN A 46 1.73 -24.83 14.10
C ASN A 46 1.11 -23.44 13.87
N PRO A 47 0.03 -23.05 14.57
CA PRO A 47 -0.63 -21.76 14.33
C PRO A 47 0.22 -20.59 14.82
N CYS A 48 -0.05 -19.40 14.30
CA CYS A 48 0.44 -18.17 14.91
C CYS A 48 -0.23 -17.92 16.26
N PHE A 49 0.56 -17.74 17.32
CA PHE A 49 0.07 -17.30 18.63
C PHE A 49 0.01 -15.76 18.72
N GLY A 50 -0.68 -15.14 17.77
CA GLY A 50 -0.72 -13.70 17.59
C GLY A 50 0.28 -13.17 16.56
N ILE A 51 0.33 -11.85 16.42
CA ILE A 51 1.13 -11.14 15.41
C ILE A 51 2.25 -10.43 16.13
N LYS A 52 3.49 -10.79 15.82
CA LYS A 52 4.67 -10.19 16.43
C LYS A 52 5.47 -9.42 15.39
N GLU A 53 6.11 -8.35 15.84
CA GLU A 53 6.93 -7.50 14.95
C GLU A 53 8.13 -8.25 14.35
N GLU A 54 8.68 -9.24 15.08
CA GLU A 54 9.75 -10.14 14.62
C GLU A 54 9.36 -11.06 13.44
N ASP A 55 8.04 -11.22 13.21
CA ASP A 55 7.51 -12.00 12.10
C ASP A 55 7.39 -11.17 10.81
N ASN A 56 7.58 -9.84 10.87
CA ASN A 56 7.51 -8.96 9.70
C ASN A 56 8.81 -8.99 8.87
N ARG A 57 8.82 -9.87 7.87
CA ARG A 57 10.01 -10.22 7.08
C ARG A 57 9.80 -9.90 5.61
N GLU A 58 10.90 -9.61 4.94
CA GLU A 58 10.91 -9.37 3.49
C GLU A 58 10.54 -10.65 2.73
N CYS A 59 9.70 -10.51 1.72
CA CYS A 59 9.27 -11.56 0.82
C CYS A 59 10.31 -11.79 -0.30
N SER A 60 10.24 -12.96 -0.94
CA SER A 60 10.99 -13.19 -2.19
C SER A 60 10.50 -12.25 -3.29
N ALA A 61 11.36 -11.96 -4.28
CA ALA A 61 11.02 -11.10 -5.42
C ALA A 61 9.83 -11.60 -6.25
N GLU A 62 9.54 -12.89 -6.21
CA GLU A 62 8.41 -13.52 -6.92
C GLU A 62 7.09 -13.37 -6.14
N GLN A 63 7.16 -13.18 -4.83
CA GLN A 63 6.02 -13.09 -3.93
C GLN A 63 5.51 -11.64 -3.88
N LYS A 64 4.31 -11.44 -4.41
CA LYS A 64 3.71 -10.11 -4.59
C LYS A 64 2.58 -9.81 -3.62
N PHE A 65 2.21 -10.78 -2.78
CA PHE A 65 1.06 -10.67 -1.89
C PHE A 65 1.41 -11.12 -0.47
N CYS A 66 0.86 -10.42 0.51
CA CYS A 66 0.71 -10.92 1.86
C CYS A 66 -0.63 -11.65 1.99
N LYS A 67 -0.58 -12.90 2.45
CA LYS A 67 -1.75 -13.74 2.74
C LYS A 67 -2.04 -13.73 4.24
N ARG A 68 -3.33 -13.65 4.58
CA ARG A 68 -3.87 -13.91 5.92
C ARG A 68 -4.88 -15.05 5.81
N TYR A 69 -4.56 -16.19 6.41
CA TYR A 69 -5.46 -17.33 6.52
C TYR A 69 -5.93 -17.47 7.96
N SER A 70 -7.23 -17.57 8.18
CA SER A 70 -7.81 -17.87 9.47
C SER A 70 -8.87 -18.95 9.35
N ASN A 71 -8.81 -19.95 10.23
CA ASN A 71 -9.80 -21.01 10.30
C ASN A 71 -9.95 -21.52 11.74
N GLU A 72 -11.16 -21.46 12.30
CA GLU A 72 -11.52 -22.04 13.62
C GLU A 72 -10.45 -21.85 14.73
N GLY A 73 -9.85 -20.65 14.83
CA GLY A 73 -8.81 -20.33 15.83
C GLY A 73 -7.36 -20.57 15.39
N VAL A 74 -7.14 -21.16 14.21
CA VAL A 74 -5.85 -21.18 13.50
C VAL A 74 -5.67 -19.88 12.75
N LEU A 75 -4.48 -19.30 12.87
CA LEU A 75 -4.01 -18.15 12.10
C LEU A 75 -2.70 -18.52 11.41
N VAL A 76 -2.60 -18.20 10.12
CA VAL A 76 -1.39 -18.37 9.30
C VAL A 76 -1.19 -17.10 8.47
N LEU A 77 0.04 -16.60 8.48
CA LEU A 77 0.46 -15.38 7.78
C LEU A 77 1.64 -15.73 6.87
N ALA A 78 1.61 -15.34 5.60
CA ALA A 78 2.66 -15.71 4.65
C ALA A 78 2.81 -14.70 3.51
N CYS A 79 3.97 -14.75 2.83
CA CYS A 79 4.16 -14.17 1.50
C CYS A 79 3.71 -15.17 0.43
N GLU A 80 3.11 -14.68 -0.65
CA GLU A 80 2.63 -15.49 -1.76
C GLU A 80 2.87 -14.87 -3.13
N GLU A 81 3.11 -15.71 -4.14
CA GLU A 81 3.19 -15.30 -5.54
C GLU A 81 1.81 -15.04 -6.14
N LYS A 82 0.85 -15.89 -5.78
CA LYS A 82 -0.55 -15.83 -6.21
C LYS A 82 -1.42 -16.03 -4.99
N CYS A 83 -2.43 -15.19 -4.84
CA CYS A 83 -3.32 -15.22 -3.69
C CYS A 83 -4.77 -15.20 -4.19
N GLN A 84 -5.56 -16.15 -3.72
CA GLN A 84 -6.99 -16.24 -4.03
C GLN A 84 -7.77 -16.04 -2.74
N GLU A 85 -8.53 -14.96 -2.68
CA GLU A 85 -9.38 -14.66 -1.54
C GLU A 85 -10.53 -15.66 -1.46
N SER A 86 -10.92 -15.99 -0.23
CA SER A 86 -12.02 -16.90 0.04
C SER A 86 -12.61 -16.60 1.40
N HIS A 87 -13.93 -16.53 1.48
CA HIS A 87 -14.64 -16.26 2.72
C HIS A 87 -15.77 -17.27 2.88
N SER A 88 -15.65 -18.13 3.89
CA SER A 88 -16.57 -19.20 4.25
C SER A 88 -16.88 -19.11 5.75
N GLN A 89 -17.89 -19.85 6.22
CA GLN A 89 -18.26 -19.83 7.64
C GLN A 89 -17.10 -20.21 8.58
N THR A 90 -16.19 -21.07 8.13
CA THR A 90 -15.07 -21.59 8.94
C THR A 90 -13.71 -21.12 8.47
N THR A 91 -13.58 -20.58 7.24
CA THR A 91 -12.30 -20.23 6.62
C THR A 91 -12.35 -18.83 6.03
N ASP A 92 -11.36 -18.02 6.36
CA ASP A 92 -11.16 -16.68 5.79
C ASP A 92 -9.74 -16.57 5.23
N ILE A 93 -9.63 -16.20 3.96
CA ILE A 93 -8.38 -15.93 3.24
C ILE A 93 -8.46 -14.53 2.66
N THR A 94 -7.62 -13.63 3.17
CA THR A 94 -7.49 -12.25 2.69
C THR A 94 -6.10 -12.03 2.10
N CYS A 95 -6.03 -11.24 1.02
CA CYS A 95 -4.80 -10.95 0.30
C CYS A 95 -4.58 -9.43 0.21
N CYS A 96 -3.33 -8.98 0.28
CA CYS A 96 -2.99 -7.57 0.14
C CYS A 96 -1.54 -7.40 -0.34
N ASP A 97 -1.18 -6.25 -0.88
CA ASP A 97 0.08 -6.00 -1.61
C ASP A 97 0.89 -4.81 -1.03
N THR A 98 0.67 -4.49 0.24
CA THR A 98 1.37 -3.41 0.95
C THR A 98 2.10 -3.94 2.18
N ASP A 99 3.19 -3.27 2.58
CA ASP A 99 4.01 -3.72 3.69
C ASP A 99 3.20 -3.92 4.98
N GLY A 100 3.29 -5.13 5.56
CA GLY A 100 2.69 -5.50 6.83
C GLY A 100 1.15 -5.58 6.82
N CYS A 101 0.51 -5.52 5.65
CA CYS A 101 -0.95 -5.42 5.54
C CYS A 101 -1.71 -6.63 6.11
N ASN A 102 -1.11 -7.83 6.08
CA ASN A 102 -1.70 -9.03 6.68
C ASN A 102 -1.65 -9.04 8.22
N GLY A 103 -1.04 -8.01 8.84
CA GLY A 103 -0.91 -7.81 10.28
C GLY A 103 -2.18 -7.35 11.01
N GLY A 104 -3.30 -7.15 10.31
CA GLY A 104 -4.60 -6.88 10.96
C GLY A 104 -4.85 -5.43 11.37
N ARG A 105 -4.19 -4.44 10.74
CA ARG A 105 -4.59 -3.04 10.85
C ARG A 105 -5.14 -2.56 9.52
N ILE A 106 -6.46 -2.47 9.42
CA ILE A 106 -7.14 -1.77 8.34
C ILE A 106 -6.71 -0.31 8.44
N THR A 107 -5.71 0.10 7.67
CA THR A 107 -5.50 1.50 7.35
C THR A 107 -6.11 1.70 5.98
N ALA A 108 -7.29 2.29 5.96
CA ALA A 108 -7.92 2.71 4.71
C ALA A 108 -6.90 3.53 3.90
N PRO A 109 -6.84 3.38 2.57
CA PRO A 109 -5.90 4.13 1.77
C PRO A 109 -6.22 5.63 1.88
N SER A 110 -5.35 6.37 2.55
CA SER A 110 -5.39 7.84 2.72
C SER A 110 -5.22 8.62 1.40
N ALA A 111 -5.32 7.95 0.25
CA ALA A 111 -5.09 8.51 -1.08
C ALA A 111 -6.10 9.61 -1.47
N LEU A 112 -7.27 9.68 -0.81
CA LEU A 112 -8.26 10.72 -1.09
C LEU A 112 -7.88 12.13 -0.61
N LEU A 113 -6.89 12.26 0.30
CA LEU A 113 -6.50 13.55 0.89
C LEU A 113 -5.52 14.37 0.04
N LEU A 114 -4.92 13.78 -1.01
CA LEU A 114 -3.98 14.47 -1.89
C LEU A 114 -4.62 15.13 -3.13
N ALA A 115 -5.94 14.97 -3.34
CA ALA A 115 -6.64 15.58 -4.48
C ALA A 115 -7.06 17.05 -4.24
N LEU A 116 -7.07 17.52 -3.00
CA LEU A 116 -7.49 18.87 -2.63
C LEU A 116 -6.56 20.01 -3.13
N PRO A 117 -5.22 19.90 -3.09
CA PRO A 117 -4.36 20.99 -3.57
C PRO A 117 -4.35 21.17 -5.10
N ALA A 118 -4.81 20.19 -5.88
CA ALA A 118 -4.85 20.28 -7.35
C ALA A 118 -6.00 21.14 -7.89
N LEU A 119 -7.11 21.28 -7.16
CA LEU A 119 -8.25 22.12 -7.58
C LEU A 119 -8.02 23.61 -7.31
N VAL A 120 -7.23 23.95 -6.30
CA VAL A 120 -6.99 25.36 -5.91
C VAL A 120 -6.10 26.08 -6.92
N THR A 121 -5.16 25.38 -7.55
CA THR A 121 -4.26 25.98 -8.56
C THR A 121 -4.93 26.22 -9.90
N VAL A 122 -5.95 25.42 -10.27
CA VAL A 122 -6.74 25.63 -11.51
C VAL A 122 -7.85 26.65 -11.28
N GLY A 123 -8.50 26.66 -10.10
CA GLY A 123 -9.54 27.63 -9.76
C GLY A 123 -9.03 29.08 -9.62
N GLY A 124 -7.79 29.27 -9.17
CA GLY A 124 -7.15 30.59 -9.11
C GLY A 124 -6.87 31.22 -10.48
N LEU A 125 -6.83 30.42 -11.55
CA LEU A 125 -6.55 30.90 -12.91
C LEU A 125 -7.78 31.51 -13.61
N LEU A 126 -9.00 31.25 -13.13
CA LEU A 126 -10.25 31.73 -13.75
C LEU A 126 -10.75 33.07 -13.20
N LEU A 127 -10.18 33.58 -12.11
CA LEU A 127 -10.70 34.74 -11.37
C LEU A 127 -9.78 35.96 -11.33
N THR A 128 -8.73 36.04 -12.16
CA THR A 128 -7.99 37.31 -12.30
C THR A 128 -8.74 38.23 -13.29
N PRO A 129 -9.36 39.34 -12.83
CA PRO A 129 -9.96 40.29 -13.75
C PRO A 129 -8.85 41.05 -14.49
N MET A 130 -8.99 41.16 -15.82
CA MET A 130 -8.17 42.04 -16.66
C MET A 130 -8.25 43.48 -16.14
N PRO A 131 -7.13 44.16 -15.81
CA PRO A 131 -7.15 45.60 -15.62
C PRO A 131 -7.22 46.29 -16.99
N ARG A 132 -8.20 47.18 -17.15
CA ARG A 132 -8.35 48.10 -18.28
C ARG A 132 -7.32 49.22 -18.21
#